data_AF-A0A944TF18-F1
#
_entry.id   AF-A0A944TF18-F1
#
_cell.length_a   1.000
_cell.length_b   1.000
_cell.length_c   1.000
_cell.angle_alpha   90.00
_cell.angle_beta   90.00
_cell.angle_gamma   90.00
#
_symmetry.space_group_name_H-M   'P 1'
#
loop_
_entity.id
_entity.type
_entity.pdbx_description
1 polymer ?
#
loop_
_entity_poly.entity_id
_entity_poly.type
_entity_poly.pdbx_seq_one_letter_code
_entity_poly.pdbx_strand_id
1 'polypeptide(L)'
;MTKPGRLIAIAVILIVIGAAFKIRSDEQGYITYMGGDPAAAIPGLAARAERGDMHAAILLGRIFELDRRAVSPIADRQKAAAWYLKGAQLGDLRAVHLSINLRLGEGASISPARQMDRCKISIRLLNMAAAAGDAGANIVLGSMHRDGNRCVQSSILKTAQYFNEAAKLDPKLSSFIDKFVKTYKNIARANLASPFPGTAERPTPAQALKEFIAAAPSLGGAGRGK
;
A
#
# COMPACT_ATOMS: atom_id res chain seq x y z
N MET A 1 9.30 12.62 -57.93
CA MET A 1 8.30 13.14 -56.95
C MET A 1 7.51 11.96 -56.39
N THR A 2 7.64 11.66 -55.09
CA THR A 2 6.87 10.61 -54.43
C THR A 2 5.40 11.04 -54.32
N LYS A 3 4.46 10.17 -54.73
CA LYS A 3 3.02 10.48 -54.64
C LYS A 3 2.62 10.66 -53.17
N PRO A 4 1.82 11.68 -52.81
CA PRO A 4 1.50 12.00 -51.42
C PRO A 4 0.91 10.82 -50.63
N GLY A 5 0.13 9.94 -51.27
CA GLY A 5 -0.37 8.70 -50.65
C GLY A 5 0.70 7.71 -50.19
N ARG A 6 1.87 7.66 -50.83
CA ARG A 6 3.00 6.80 -50.40
C ARG A 6 3.70 7.34 -49.15
N LEU A 7 3.81 8.66 -49.01
CA LEU A 7 4.41 9.28 -47.83
C LEU A 7 3.53 9.09 -46.59
N ILE A 8 2.21 9.21 -46.75
CA ILE A 8 1.24 8.95 -45.69
C ILE A 8 1.30 7.48 -45.24
N ALA A 9 1.34 6.54 -46.18
CA ALA A 9 1.44 5.11 -45.86
C ALA A 9 2.72 4.77 -45.08
N ILE A 10 3.88 5.32 -45.48
CA ILE A 10 5.16 5.12 -44.77
C ILE A 10 5.09 5.70 -43.35
N ALA A 11 4.53 6.90 -43.19
CA ALA A 11 4.39 7.53 -41.88
C ALA A 11 3.52 6.69 -40.93
N VAL A 12 2.39 6.15 -41.42
CA VAL A 12 1.52 5.26 -40.62
C VAL A 12 2.26 3.98 -40.20
N ILE A 13 3.02 3.35 -41.11
CA ILE A 13 3.80 2.14 -40.80
C ILE A 13 4.85 2.43 -39.72
N LEU A 14 5.57 3.55 -39.82
CA LEU A 14 6.57 3.94 -38.82
C LEU A 14 5.94 4.22 -37.44
N ILE A 15 4.75 4.83 -37.41
CA ILE A 15 4.00 5.04 -36.16
C ILE A 15 3.60 3.70 -35.54
N VAL A 16 3.11 2.74 -36.33
CA VAL A 16 2.72 1.41 -35.84
C VAL A 16 3.93 0.63 -35.31
N ILE A 17 5.07 0.65 -36.02
CA ILE A 17 6.31 0.01 -35.56
C ILE A 17 6.81 0.67 -34.27
N GLY A 18 6.82 2.01 -34.20
CA GLY A 18 7.22 2.74 -33.00
C GLY A 18 6.33 2.42 -31.79
N ALA A 19 5.02 2.33 -31.99
CA ALA A 19 4.07 1.93 -30.95
C ALA A 19 4.31 0.48 -30.48
N ALA A 20 4.50 -0.46 -31.40
CA ALA A 20 4.78 -1.86 -31.08
C ALA A 20 6.11 -2.03 -30.33
N PHE A 21 7.16 -1.30 -30.72
CA PHE A 21 8.44 -1.30 -30.03
C PHE A 21 8.32 -0.77 -28.60
N LYS A 22 7.57 0.32 -28.42
CA LYS A 22 7.30 0.90 -27.08
C LYS A 22 6.54 -0.08 -26.18
N ILE A 23 5.46 -0.70 -26.67
CA ILE A 23 4.66 -1.69 -25.93
C ILE A 23 5.55 -2.86 -25.47
N ARG A 24 6.35 -3.42 -26.37
CA ARG A 24 7.26 -4.53 -26.05
C ARG A 24 8.31 -4.13 -25.01
N SER A 25 8.86 -2.91 -25.10
CA SER A 25 9.81 -2.41 -24.10
C SER A 25 9.18 -2.23 -22.72
N ASP A 26 7.91 -1.86 -22.68
CA ASP A 26 7.18 -1.63 -21.44
C ASP A 26 6.84 -2.95 -20.72
N GLU A 27 6.53 -4.03 -21.45
CA GLU A 27 6.20 -5.33 -20.85
C GLU A 27 7.42 -6.18 -20.45
N GLN A 28 8.62 -5.78 -20.90
CA GLN A 28 9.84 -6.58 -20.73
C GLN A 28 10.10 -6.98 -19.27
N GLY A 29 9.84 -6.09 -18.30
CA GLY A 29 10.00 -6.40 -16.88
C GLY A 29 9.12 -7.57 -16.40
N TYR A 30 7.87 -7.64 -16.85
CA TYR A 30 6.98 -8.76 -16.52
C TYR A 30 7.37 -10.04 -17.27
N ILE A 31 7.73 -9.92 -18.55
CA ILE A 31 8.16 -11.07 -19.36
C ILE A 31 9.40 -11.72 -18.73
N THR A 32 10.39 -10.93 -18.33
CA THR A 32 11.60 -11.44 -17.67
C THR A 32 11.28 -12.09 -16.32
N TYR A 33 10.38 -11.49 -15.53
CA TYR A 33 9.94 -12.06 -14.26
C TYR A 33 9.23 -13.42 -14.46
N MET A 34 8.29 -13.49 -15.40
CA MET A 34 7.56 -14.71 -15.74
C MET A 34 8.46 -15.78 -16.39
N GLY A 35 9.54 -15.36 -17.04
CA GLY A 35 10.59 -16.24 -17.57
C GLY A 35 11.50 -16.85 -16.49
N GLY A 36 11.29 -16.53 -15.20
CA GLY A 36 12.00 -17.14 -14.09
C GLY A 36 13.26 -16.40 -13.64
N ASP A 37 13.52 -15.19 -14.14
CA ASP A 37 14.63 -14.35 -13.69
C ASP A 37 14.14 -13.09 -12.94
N PRO A 38 13.84 -13.22 -11.64
CA PRO A 38 13.37 -12.08 -10.84
C PRO A 38 14.41 -10.98 -10.69
N ALA A 39 15.71 -11.29 -10.77
CA ALA A 39 16.78 -10.30 -10.62
C ALA A 39 16.88 -9.42 -11.88
N ALA A 40 16.90 -10.03 -13.06
CA ALA A 40 16.94 -9.28 -14.33
C ALA A 40 15.65 -8.49 -14.60
N ALA A 41 14.54 -8.86 -13.96
CA ALA A 41 13.27 -8.14 -14.08
C ALA A 41 13.26 -6.78 -13.35
N ILE A 42 14.15 -6.56 -12.37
CA ILE A 42 14.13 -5.38 -11.48
C ILE A 42 14.10 -4.05 -12.24
N PRO A 43 14.98 -3.78 -13.24
CA PRO A 43 14.99 -2.48 -13.91
C PRO A 43 13.69 -2.18 -14.64
N GLY A 44 13.13 -3.19 -15.34
CA GLY A 44 11.88 -3.07 -16.08
C GLY A 44 10.70 -2.85 -15.14
N LEU A 45 10.59 -3.65 -14.09
CA LEU A 45 9.54 -3.49 -13.09
C LEU A 45 9.64 -2.14 -12.36
N ALA A 46 10.86 -1.68 -12.01
CA ALA A 46 11.06 -0.39 -11.37
C ALA A 46 10.57 0.76 -12.25
N ALA A 47 10.96 0.76 -13.53
CA ALA A 47 10.50 1.78 -14.48
C ALA A 47 8.96 1.82 -14.61
N ARG A 48 8.30 0.67 -14.55
CA ARG A 48 6.82 0.60 -14.55
C ARG A 48 6.21 1.12 -13.26
N ALA A 49 6.75 0.72 -12.11
CA ALA A 49 6.31 1.20 -10.81
C ALA A 49 6.45 2.73 -10.68
N GLU A 50 7.52 3.30 -11.23
CA GLU A 50 7.71 4.76 -11.30
C GLU A 50 6.64 5.46 -12.16
N ARG A 51 6.07 4.78 -13.16
CA ARG A 51 4.95 5.28 -13.97
C ARG A 51 3.57 4.98 -13.39
N GLY A 52 3.51 4.46 -12.17
CA GLY A 52 2.25 4.20 -11.46
C GLY A 52 1.72 2.78 -11.58
N ASP A 53 2.50 1.83 -12.09
CA ASP A 53 2.12 0.42 -12.09
C ASP A 53 2.27 -0.19 -10.68
N MET A 54 1.15 -0.26 -9.95
CA MET A 54 1.11 -0.81 -8.59
C MET A 54 1.48 -2.30 -8.53
N HIS A 55 1.20 -3.07 -9.58
CA HIS A 55 1.54 -4.49 -9.63
C HIS A 55 3.06 -4.67 -9.74
N ALA A 56 3.73 -3.84 -10.54
CA ALA A 56 5.18 -3.84 -10.64
C ALA A 56 5.84 -3.48 -9.30
N ALA A 57 5.29 -2.51 -8.57
CA ALA A 57 5.74 -2.17 -7.21
C ALA A 57 5.59 -3.35 -6.23
N ILE A 58 4.49 -4.09 -6.30
CA ILE A 58 4.27 -5.28 -5.45
C ILE A 58 5.25 -6.40 -5.83
N LEU A 59 5.47 -6.66 -7.12
CA LEU A 59 6.43 -7.67 -7.56
C LEU A 59 7.85 -7.32 -7.10
N LEU A 60 8.27 -6.06 -7.20
CA LEU A 60 9.55 -5.62 -6.64
C LEU A 60 9.62 -5.85 -5.13
N GLY A 61 8.55 -5.52 -4.41
CA GLY A 61 8.45 -5.82 -2.98
C GLY A 61 8.70 -7.29 -2.68
N ARG A 62 8.10 -8.19 -3.46
CA ARG A 62 8.29 -9.65 -3.34
C ARG A 62 9.68 -10.12 -3.73
N ILE A 63 10.26 -9.56 -4.79
CA ILE A 63 11.62 -9.88 -5.25
C ILE A 63 12.65 -9.59 -4.15
N PHE A 64 12.49 -8.46 -3.45
CA PHE A 64 13.36 -8.06 -2.35
C PHE A 64 12.96 -8.68 -1.00
N GLU A 65 11.78 -9.28 -0.87
CA GLU A 65 11.36 -9.89 0.39
C GLU A 65 12.18 -11.16 0.65
N LEU A 66 12.56 -11.38 1.91
CA LEU A 66 13.25 -12.61 2.32
C LEU A 66 12.30 -13.79 2.11
N ASP A 67 12.56 -14.63 1.12
CA ASP A 67 11.95 -15.94 1.09
C ASP A 67 12.55 -16.77 2.24
N ARG A 68 11.72 -17.10 3.23
CA ARG A 68 12.13 -17.95 4.36
C ARG A 68 12.56 -19.35 3.91
N ARG A 69 12.27 -19.75 2.67
CA ARG A 69 12.61 -21.07 2.11
C ARG A 69 13.80 -21.04 1.15
N ALA A 70 14.29 -19.87 0.74
CA ALA A 70 15.44 -19.73 -0.14
C ALA A 70 16.15 -18.39 0.11
N VAL A 71 17.46 -18.42 0.36
CA VAL A 71 18.28 -17.20 0.44
C VAL A 71 18.38 -16.62 -0.97
N SER A 72 17.45 -15.74 -1.33
CA SER A 72 17.60 -14.90 -2.52
C SER A 72 18.79 -13.97 -2.28
N PRO A 73 19.84 -14.00 -3.12
CA PRO A 73 21.03 -13.17 -2.92
C PRO A 73 20.73 -11.66 -3.02
N ILE A 74 19.58 -11.32 -3.60
CA ILE A 74 19.09 -9.95 -3.74
C ILE A 74 18.09 -9.55 -2.66
N ALA A 75 17.78 -10.42 -1.68
CA ALA A 75 16.83 -10.10 -0.62
C ALA A 75 17.29 -8.89 0.21
N ASP A 76 16.40 -7.94 0.36
CA ASP A 76 16.60 -6.70 1.11
C ASP A 76 15.25 -6.22 1.63
N ARG A 77 14.99 -6.50 2.91
CA ARG A 77 13.71 -6.21 3.55
C ARG A 77 13.39 -4.71 3.58
N GLN A 78 14.39 -3.84 3.60
CA GLN A 78 14.18 -2.39 3.55
C GLN A 78 13.72 -1.97 2.15
N LYS A 79 14.33 -2.51 1.09
CA LYS A 79 13.86 -2.31 -0.29
C LYS A 79 12.46 -2.89 -0.48
N ALA A 80 12.17 -4.08 0.06
CA ALA A 80 10.84 -4.67 0.01
C ALA A 80 9.79 -3.74 0.64
N ALA A 81 10.07 -3.22 1.83
CA ALA A 81 9.20 -2.26 2.50
C ALA A 81 9.04 -0.96 1.70
N ALA A 82 10.08 -0.46 1.05
CA ALA A 82 10.01 0.73 0.19
C ALA A 82 9.09 0.50 -1.01
N TRP A 83 9.22 -0.64 -1.69
CA TRP A 83 8.38 -0.98 -2.85
C TRP A 83 6.93 -1.27 -2.48
N TYR A 84 6.67 -1.96 -1.37
CA TYR A 84 5.30 -2.10 -0.86
C TYR A 84 4.69 -0.77 -0.43
N LEU A 85 5.48 0.15 0.15
CA LEU A 85 5.00 1.51 0.41
C LEU A 85 4.63 2.21 -0.90
N LYS A 86 5.43 2.07 -1.96
CA LYS A 86 5.09 2.65 -3.25
C LYS A 86 3.81 2.06 -3.83
N GLY A 87 3.61 0.74 -3.76
CA GLY A 87 2.34 0.09 -4.15
C GLY A 87 1.16 0.60 -3.33
N ALA A 88 1.32 0.78 -2.02
CA ALA A 88 0.32 1.36 -1.14
C ALA A 88 0.03 2.82 -1.51
N GLN A 89 1.07 3.58 -1.88
CA GLN A 89 0.96 4.96 -2.36
C GLN A 89 0.34 5.07 -3.77
N LEU A 90 0.15 3.95 -4.46
CA LEU A 90 -0.59 3.89 -5.72
C LEU A 90 -2.04 3.39 -5.51
N GLY A 91 -2.42 3.13 -4.24
CA GLY A 91 -3.77 2.74 -3.86
C GLY A 91 -4.00 1.23 -3.73
N ASP A 92 -2.96 0.38 -3.81
CA ASP A 92 -3.15 -1.06 -3.60
C ASP A 92 -3.26 -1.37 -2.09
N LEU A 93 -4.46 -1.81 -1.66
CA LEU A 93 -4.74 -2.16 -0.27
C LEU A 93 -3.94 -3.38 0.21
N ARG A 94 -3.58 -4.32 -0.67
CA ARG A 94 -2.72 -5.46 -0.28
C ARG A 94 -1.30 -4.98 0.02
N ALA A 95 -0.81 -4.02 -0.77
CA ALA A 95 0.49 -3.40 -0.54
C ALA A 95 0.52 -2.61 0.78
N VAL A 96 -0.61 -2.04 1.23
CA VAL A 96 -0.73 -1.46 2.59
C VAL A 96 -0.40 -2.52 3.65
N HIS A 97 -1.07 -3.67 3.63
CA HIS A 97 -0.83 -4.76 4.59
C HIS A 97 0.61 -5.28 4.55
N LEU A 98 1.16 -5.51 3.35
CA LEU A 98 2.55 -5.95 3.16
C LEU A 98 3.56 -4.94 3.72
N SER A 99 3.33 -3.65 3.44
CA SER A 99 4.13 -2.53 3.95
C SER A 99 4.14 -2.48 5.48
N ILE A 100 2.98 -2.64 6.12
CA ILE A 100 2.82 -2.59 7.58
C ILE A 100 3.50 -3.79 8.23
N ASN A 101 3.29 -5.00 7.69
CA ASN A 101 3.88 -6.23 8.20
C ASN A 101 5.42 -6.15 8.23
N LEU A 102 6.04 -5.60 7.19
CA LEU A 102 7.49 -5.41 7.19
C LEU A 102 7.94 -4.31 8.15
N ARG A 103 7.25 -3.17 8.18
CA ARG A 103 7.64 -1.98 8.99
C ARG A 103 7.50 -2.19 10.49
N LEU A 104 6.39 -2.79 10.93
CA LEU A 104 6.10 -2.99 12.36
C LEU A 104 6.69 -4.28 12.92
N GLY A 105 7.04 -5.25 12.08
CA GLY A 105 7.63 -6.54 12.50
C GLY A 105 9.11 -6.50 12.93
N GLU A 106 9.85 -5.42 12.68
CA GLU A 106 11.31 -5.33 12.92
C GLU A 106 11.69 -4.76 14.30
N GLY A 107 10.86 -4.97 15.31
CA GLY A 107 10.84 -4.17 16.55
C GLY A 107 12.10 -4.16 17.44
N ALA A 108 13.11 -5.00 17.19
CA ALA A 108 14.26 -5.18 18.08
C ALA A 108 15.55 -4.46 17.66
N SER A 109 15.72 -4.05 16.40
CA SER A 109 17.02 -3.60 15.87
C SER A 109 17.06 -2.15 15.37
N ILE A 110 16.02 -1.35 15.64
CA ILE A 110 15.92 0.04 15.19
C ILE A 110 15.78 1.01 16.36
N SER A 111 16.25 2.25 16.19
CA SER A 111 16.14 3.28 17.23
C SER A 111 14.68 3.65 17.52
N PRO A 112 14.35 4.10 18.75
CA PRO A 112 12.99 4.52 19.11
C PRO A 112 12.41 5.58 18.16
N ALA A 113 13.22 6.54 17.71
CA ALA A 113 12.81 7.55 16.72
C ALA A 113 12.40 6.92 15.38
N ARG A 114 13.23 6.02 14.82
CA ARG A 114 12.91 5.32 13.57
C ARG A 114 11.68 4.42 13.71
N GLN A 115 11.49 3.81 14.87
CA GLN A 115 10.29 3.04 15.14
C GLN A 115 9.05 3.94 15.15
N MET A 116 9.12 5.12 15.77
CA MET A 116 8.02 6.08 15.80
C MET A 116 7.67 6.60 14.40
N ASP A 117 8.66 6.84 13.54
CA ASP A 117 8.41 7.24 12.14
C ASP A 117 7.69 6.13 11.37
N ARG A 118 8.10 4.87 11.57
CA ARG A 118 7.41 3.70 11.00
C ARG A 118 5.99 3.56 11.53
N CYS A 119 5.76 3.80 12.82
CA CYS A 119 4.42 3.83 13.42
C CYS A 119 3.53 4.88 12.72
N LYS A 120 4.01 6.12 12.59
CA LYS A 120 3.26 7.22 11.95
C LYS A 120 2.86 6.89 10.52
N ILE A 121 3.80 6.38 9.73
CA ILE A 121 3.53 5.98 8.33
C ILE A 121 2.50 4.84 8.29
N SER A 122 2.66 3.81 9.13
CA SER A 122 1.77 2.65 9.15
C SER A 122 0.34 3.02 9.55
N ILE A 123 0.18 3.87 10.58
CA ILE A 123 -1.14 4.35 11.02
C ILE A 123 -1.81 5.18 9.92
N ARG A 124 -1.06 6.02 9.19
CA ARG A 124 -1.61 6.78 8.06
C ARG A 124 -2.10 5.87 6.93
N LEU A 125 -1.29 4.88 6.54
CA LEU A 125 -1.69 3.92 5.52
C LEU A 125 -2.92 3.10 5.94
N LEU A 126 -2.97 2.69 7.22
CA LEU A 126 -4.13 2.00 7.77
C LEU A 126 -5.38 2.87 7.76
N ASN A 127 -5.29 4.13 8.20
CA ASN A 127 -6.43 5.04 8.19
C ASN A 127 -6.96 5.28 6.77
N MET A 128 -6.05 5.44 5.81
CA MET A 128 -6.40 5.53 4.40
C MET A 128 -7.12 4.28 3.90
N ALA A 129 -6.55 3.09 4.15
CA ALA A 129 -7.15 1.83 3.73
C ALA A 129 -8.53 1.62 4.36
N ALA A 130 -8.64 1.93 5.66
CA ALA A 130 -9.88 1.81 6.40
C ALA A 130 -10.97 2.80 5.92
N ALA A 131 -10.59 4.04 5.60
CA ALA A 131 -11.48 5.02 4.96
C ALA A 131 -11.95 4.54 3.57
N ALA A 132 -11.08 3.85 2.83
CA ALA A 132 -11.40 3.24 1.55
C ALA A 132 -12.18 1.91 1.64
N GLY A 133 -12.65 1.53 2.84
CA GLY A 133 -13.50 0.36 3.04
C GLY A 133 -12.75 -0.96 3.28
N ASP A 134 -11.47 -0.91 3.64
CA ASP A 134 -10.74 -2.11 4.05
C ASP A 134 -11.11 -2.53 5.49
N ALA A 135 -11.88 -3.62 5.61
CA ALA A 135 -12.22 -4.21 6.90
C ALA A 135 -10.97 -4.68 7.66
N GLY A 136 -9.97 -5.19 6.96
CA GLY A 136 -8.71 -5.64 7.55
C GLY A 136 -7.94 -4.50 8.21
N ALA A 137 -7.87 -3.33 7.56
CA ALA A 137 -7.23 -2.16 8.13
C ALA A 137 -7.94 -1.67 9.41
N ASN A 138 -9.28 -1.68 9.41
CA ASN A 138 -10.08 -1.40 10.60
C ASN A 138 -9.78 -2.39 11.75
N ILE A 139 -9.67 -3.69 11.48
CA ILE A 139 -9.30 -4.69 12.50
C ILE A 139 -7.91 -4.41 13.08
N VAL A 140 -6.93 -4.08 12.23
CA VAL A 140 -5.56 -3.79 12.67
C VAL A 140 -5.53 -2.54 13.56
N LEU A 141 -6.17 -1.44 13.14
CA LEU A 141 -6.27 -0.20 13.94
C LEU A 141 -6.98 -0.43 15.27
N GLY A 142 -8.10 -1.17 15.25
CA GLY A 142 -8.85 -1.51 16.45
C GLY A 142 -8.02 -2.35 17.43
N SER A 143 -7.25 -3.32 16.92
CA SER A 143 -6.35 -4.16 17.73
C SER A 143 -5.19 -3.35 18.30
N MET A 144 -4.59 -2.45 17.51
CA MET A 144 -3.53 -1.55 17.98
C MET A 144 -4.01 -0.71 19.17
N HIS A 145 -5.23 -0.15 19.11
CA HIS A 145 -5.83 0.59 20.22
C HIS A 145 -6.35 -0.29 21.36
N ARG A 146 -6.67 -1.56 21.11
CA ARG A 146 -7.13 -2.47 22.17
C ARG A 146 -5.97 -2.78 23.10
N ASP A 147 -4.86 -3.19 22.49
CA ASP A 147 -3.70 -3.68 23.22
C ASP A 147 -2.84 -2.50 23.70
N GLY A 148 -2.85 -1.39 22.95
CA GLY A 148 -1.90 -0.31 23.15
C GLY A 148 -0.48 -0.76 22.82
N ASN A 149 0.34 0.14 22.31
CA ASN A 149 1.76 -0.14 22.07
C ASN A 149 2.54 1.17 21.98
N ARG A 150 3.83 1.08 21.61
CA ARG A 150 4.67 2.28 21.40
C ARG A 150 4.17 3.18 20.25
N CYS A 151 3.32 2.69 19.35
CA CYS A 151 2.73 3.47 18.27
C CYS A 151 1.45 4.21 18.67
N VAL A 152 0.60 3.60 19.51
CA VAL A 152 -0.69 4.18 19.93
C VAL A 152 -1.02 3.83 21.39
N GLN A 153 -1.63 4.78 22.10
CA GLN A 153 -2.21 4.51 23.41
C GLN A 153 -3.45 3.61 23.29
N SER A 154 -3.68 2.81 24.33
CA SER A 154 -4.89 2.00 24.40
C SER A 154 -6.13 2.90 24.52
N SER A 155 -7.20 2.53 23.82
CA SER A 155 -8.46 3.28 23.82
C SER A 155 -9.60 2.37 23.41
N ILE A 156 -10.41 1.96 24.38
CA ILE A 156 -11.56 1.08 24.11
C ILE A 156 -12.58 1.76 23.19
N LEU A 157 -12.75 3.09 23.29
CA LEU A 157 -13.62 3.85 22.38
C LEU A 157 -13.15 3.73 20.93
N LYS A 158 -11.86 4.00 20.65
CA LYS A 158 -11.31 3.88 19.29
C LYS A 158 -11.35 2.44 18.79
N THR A 159 -11.06 1.47 19.65
CA THR A 159 -11.22 0.04 19.32
C THR A 159 -12.64 -0.27 18.88
N ALA A 160 -13.66 0.18 19.65
CA ALA A 160 -15.06 -0.04 19.30
C ALA A 160 -15.44 0.65 18.00
N GLN A 161 -14.97 1.87 17.74
CA GLN A 161 -15.21 2.60 16.48
C GLN A 161 -14.67 1.83 15.26
N TYR A 162 -13.40 1.43 15.29
CA TYR A 162 -12.80 0.70 14.17
C TYR A 162 -13.41 -0.68 13.97
N PHE A 163 -13.66 -1.44 15.04
CA PHE A 163 -14.32 -2.74 14.92
C PHE A 163 -15.74 -2.57 14.36
N ASN A 164 -16.52 -1.60 14.84
CA ASN A 164 -17.85 -1.35 14.29
C ASN A 164 -17.82 -1.06 12.78
N GLU A 165 -16.84 -0.29 12.29
CA GLU A 165 -16.65 -0.09 10.85
C GLU A 165 -16.27 -1.38 10.11
N ALA A 166 -15.41 -2.23 10.69
CA ALA A 166 -15.10 -3.55 10.12
C ALA A 166 -16.35 -4.45 10.02
N ALA A 167 -17.23 -4.45 11.04
CA ALA A 167 -18.47 -5.23 11.04
C ALA A 167 -19.47 -4.77 9.97
N LYS A 168 -19.50 -3.47 9.65
CA LYS A 168 -20.33 -2.93 8.56
C LYS A 168 -19.81 -3.35 7.19
N LEU A 169 -18.51 -3.62 7.08
CA LEU A 169 -17.82 -3.99 5.84
C LEU A 169 -17.81 -5.50 5.59
N ASP A 170 -17.67 -6.30 6.65
CA ASP A 170 -17.67 -7.77 6.60
C ASP A 170 -18.66 -8.34 7.65
N PRO A 171 -19.86 -8.79 7.20
CA PRO A 171 -20.88 -9.35 8.08
C PRO A 171 -20.41 -10.56 8.91
N LYS A 172 -19.36 -11.28 8.48
CA LYS A 172 -18.80 -12.40 9.25
C LYS A 172 -18.20 -11.93 10.57
N LEU A 173 -17.79 -10.67 10.66
CA LEU A 173 -17.21 -10.08 11.85
C LEU A 173 -18.27 -9.55 12.83
N SER A 174 -19.52 -9.34 12.39
CA SER A 174 -20.56 -8.69 13.20
C SER A 174 -20.77 -9.39 14.54
N SER A 175 -20.89 -10.71 14.58
CA SER A 175 -21.11 -11.42 15.86
C SER A 175 -19.93 -11.25 16.83
N PHE A 176 -18.69 -11.27 16.34
CA PHE A 176 -17.50 -11.08 17.16
C PHE A 176 -17.43 -9.66 17.72
N ILE A 177 -17.70 -8.69 16.86
CA ILE A 177 -17.61 -7.26 17.16
C ILE A 177 -18.78 -6.82 18.05
N ASP A 178 -19.99 -7.33 17.82
CA ASP A 178 -21.15 -7.11 18.68
C ASP A 178 -20.91 -7.61 20.10
N LYS A 179 -20.27 -8.79 20.24
CA LYS A 179 -19.90 -9.32 21.56
C LYS A 179 -18.91 -8.39 22.26
N PHE A 180 -17.91 -7.87 21.53
CA PHE A 180 -16.97 -6.88 22.06
C PHE A 180 -17.72 -5.61 22.51
N VAL A 181 -18.50 -4.97 21.64
CA VAL A 181 -19.23 -3.73 21.95
C VAL A 181 -20.21 -3.91 23.12
N LYS A 182 -20.94 -5.04 23.17
CA LYS A 182 -21.86 -5.37 24.28
C LYS A 182 -21.14 -5.59 25.61
N THR A 183 -19.91 -6.09 25.58
CA THR A 183 -19.10 -6.27 26.80
C THR A 183 -18.76 -4.90 27.41
N TYR A 184 -18.51 -3.89 26.58
CA TYR A 184 -18.24 -2.52 27.01
C TYR A 184 -19.50 -1.63 26.90
N LYS A 185 -20.55 -1.99 27.67
CA LYS A 185 -21.89 -1.31 27.65
C LYS A 185 -21.85 0.22 27.80
N ASN A 186 -20.80 0.76 28.42
CA ASN A 186 -20.58 2.21 28.57
C ASN A 186 -20.24 2.92 27.24
N ILE A 187 -19.93 2.15 26.20
CA ILE A 187 -19.55 2.63 24.86
C ILE A 187 -20.65 2.33 23.84
N ALA A 188 -21.51 1.34 24.09
CA ALA A 188 -22.67 1.04 23.25
C ALA A 188 -23.68 2.22 23.13
N ARG A 189 -23.64 3.17 24.08
CA ARG A 189 -24.41 4.42 24.06
C ARG A 189 -23.65 5.61 23.46
N ALA A 190 -22.32 5.51 23.34
CA ALA A 190 -21.55 6.52 22.64
C ALA A 190 -21.91 6.37 21.16
N ASN A 191 -22.38 7.45 20.52
CA ASN A 191 -22.53 7.45 19.07
C ASN A 191 -21.17 7.11 18.48
N LEU A 192 -20.99 5.88 17.99
CA LEU A 192 -19.75 5.39 17.39
C LEU A 192 -19.58 6.06 16.04
N ALA A 193 -19.28 7.36 16.08
CA ALA A 193 -18.99 8.15 14.92
C ALA A 193 -17.85 7.50 14.14
N SER A 194 -17.91 7.61 12.81
CA SER A 194 -16.84 7.17 11.93
C SER A 194 -15.51 7.75 12.44
N PRO A 195 -14.45 6.92 12.58
CA PRO A 195 -13.13 7.41 12.96
C PRO A 195 -12.44 8.19 11.83
N PHE A 196 -13.08 8.31 10.66
CA PHE A 196 -12.55 9.01 9.48
C PHE A 196 -13.26 10.36 9.26
N PRO A 197 -12.53 11.45 8.96
CA PRO A 197 -13.13 12.75 8.68
C PRO A 197 -13.85 12.79 7.33
N GLY A 198 -15.04 13.40 7.31
CA GLY A 198 -15.68 14.01 6.13
C GLY A 198 -15.86 13.16 4.87
N THR A 199 -17.03 12.53 4.71
CA THR A 199 -17.94 12.60 3.54
C THR A 199 -18.94 11.43 3.62
N ALA A 200 -20.13 11.61 3.05
CA ALA A 200 -21.18 10.59 3.02
C ALA A 200 -20.83 9.39 2.11
N GLU A 201 -19.77 9.50 1.31
CA GLU A 201 -19.28 8.49 0.36
C GLU A 201 -17.85 8.09 0.69
N ARG A 202 -17.50 6.81 0.54
CA ARG A 202 -16.14 6.35 0.83
C ARG A 202 -15.19 6.74 -0.31
N PRO A 203 -14.06 7.41 -0.01
CA PRO A 203 -13.06 7.71 -1.04
C PRO A 203 -12.41 6.42 -1.55
N THR A 204 -11.99 6.41 -2.81
CA THR A 204 -11.08 5.35 -3.30
C THR A 204 -9.78 5.37 -2.50
N PRO A 205 -9.02 4.26 -2.43
CA PRO A 205 -7.72 4.24 -1.77
C PRO A 205 -6.77 5.35 -2.25
N ALA A 206 -6.80 5.65 -3.55
CA ALA A 206 -6.01 6.72 -4.15
C ALA A 206 -6.49 8.14 -3.74
N GLN A 207 -7.80 8.36 -3.60
CA GLN A 207 -8.35 9.64 -3.09
C GLN A 207 -8.03 9.82 -1.61
N ALA A 208 -8.30 8.80 -0.79
CA ALA A 208 -7.93 8.78 0.62
C ALA A 208 -6.43 9.06 0.78
N LEU A 209 -5.59 8.42 -0.03
CA LEU A 209 -4.16 8.65 0.03
C LEU A 209 -3.80 10.09 -0.29
N LYS A 210 -4.36 10.68 -1.36
CA LYS A 210 -4.08 12.06 -1.74
C LYS A 210 -4.46 13.03 -0.62
N GLU A 211 -5.59 12.82 0.02
CA GLU A 211 -6.04 13.63 1.17
C GLU A 211 -5.10 13.47 2.38
N PHE A 212 -4.68 12.25 2.68
CA PHE A 212 -3.75 11.97 3.79
C PHE A 212 -2.29 12.36 3.50
N ILE A 213 -1.83 12.36 2.25
CA ILE A 213 -0.50 12.83 1.83
C ILE A 213 -0.47 14.36 1.73
N ALA A 214 -1.49 15.00 1.16
CA ALA A 214 -1.56 16.46 1.04
C ALA A 214 -1.52 17.15 2.43
N ALA A 215 -2.01 16.47 3.47
CA ALA A 215 -1.92 16.92 4.85
C ALA A 215 -0.51 16.77 5.49
N ALA A 216 0.50 16.20 4.81
CA ALA A 216 1.86 16.03 5.35
C ALA A 216 2.94 15.89 4.25
N PRO A 217 3.70 16.96 3.92
CA PRO A 217 4.61 17.03 2.76
C PRO A 217 5.83 16.08 2.72
N SER A 218 6.04 15.14 3.65
CA SER A 218 7.26 14.34 3.68
C SER A 218 7.01 12.87 4.05
N LEU A 219 6.65 12.08 3.03
CA LEU A 219 6.87 10.64 3.05
C LEU A 219 8.20 10.34 2.35
N GLY A 220 9.30 10.37 3.11
CA GLY A 220 10.51 9.62 2.75
C GLY A 220 11.29 10.12 1.52
N GLY A 221 11.52 11.43 1.42
CA GLY A 221 12.66 11.91 0.64
C GLY A 221 13.93 11.37 1.28
N ALA A 222 14.55 10.38 0.64
CA ALA A 222 15.90 9.91 0.97
C ALA A 222 16.80 11.13 1.19
N GLY A 223 17.61 11.08 2.24
CA GLY A 223 18.70 12.02 2.41
C GLY A 223 19.51 12.06 1.11
N ARG A 224 19.46 13.19 0.41
CA ARG A 224 20.51 13.57 -0.51
C ARG A 224 21.74 13.75 0.35
N GLY A 225 22.59 12.73 0.37
CA GLY A 225 23.97 12.87 0.84
C GLY A 225 24.60 14.04 0.08
N LYS A 226 25.18 14.95 0.84
CA LYS A 226 26.33 15.72 0.36
C LYS A 226 27.53 14.80 0.35
#